data_AF-A0A2A2S9P1-F1
#
_entry.id   AF-A0A2A2S9P1-F1
#
_cell.length_a   1.000
_cell.length_b   1.000
_cell.length_c   1.000
_cell.angle_alpha   90.00
_cell.angle_beta   90.00
_cell.angle_gamma   90.00
#
_symmetry.space_group_name_H-M   'P 1'
#
loop_
_entity.id
_entity.type
_entity.pdbx_description
1 polymer ?
#
loop_
_entity_poly.entity_id
_entity_poly.type
_entity_poly.pdbx_seq_one_letter_code
_entity_poly.pdbx_strand_id
1 'polypeptide(L)'
;MAQSVTMKPIKIRPQLKALLIVSVLMTTITGIVNGQDAVKGKALYVTNNCGTCHKIDRQLVGPALGPMVTMGHKEEYLIRWIQNNQALIAKKDPEAMEIYQKFNQQPMPVFTNLADQDVKNILAYVRSEYKTIQEGGRKVPAAPLNKTRAKDESESSLMVYVLLGINFLFFIVILLLSRVITRLERILTGNEKAAS
;
A
#
# COMPACT_ATOMS: atom_id res chain seq x y z
N MET A 1 -19.27 -37.42 42.62
CA MET A 1 -19.26 -35.96 42.82
C MET A 1 -18.85 -35.31 41.49
N ALA A 2 -19.80 -34.80 40.70
CA ALA A 2 -19.50 -34.09 39.45
C ALA A 2 -19.84 -32.61 39.68
N GLN A 3 -18.82 -31.77 39.81
CA GLN A 3 -18.99 -30.32 39.92
C GLN A 3 -19.36 -29.77 38.54
N SER A 4 -20.59 -29.29 38.41
CA SER A 4 -21.04 -28.55 37.23
C SER A 4 -20.36 -27.18 37.22
N VAL A 5 -19.35 -27.03 36.37
CA VAL A 5 -18.75 -25.72 36.09
C VAL A 5 -19.79 -24.90 35.31
N THR A 6 -20.53 -24.07 36.03
CA THR A 6 -21.47 -23.12 35.45
C THR A 6 -20.69 -21.95 34.85
N MET A 7 -20.34 -22.05 33.57
CA MET A 7 -19.78 -20.93 32.83
C MET A 7 -20.87 -19.87 32.64
N LYS A 8 -20.70 -18.74 33.33
CA LYS A 8 -21.57 -17.57 33.24
C LYS A 8 -21.43 -16.95 31.83
N PRO A 9 -22.51 -16.76 31.05
CA PRO A 9 -22.41 -16.26 29.70
C PRO A 9 -21.87 -14.82 29.70
N ILE A 10 -20.75 -14.61 29.01
CA ILE A 10 -20.14 -13.28 28.85
C ILE A 10 -21.08 -12.44 27.97
N LYS A 11 -21.85 -11.54 28.59
CA LYS A 11 -22.68 -10.54 27.88
C LYS A 11 -21.79 -9.45 27.29
N ILE A 12 -21.31 -9.67 26.07
CA ILE A 12 -20.58 -8.67 25.29
C ILE A 12 -21.55 -7.55 24.87
N ARG A 13 -21.38 -6.37 25.46
CA ARG A 13 -22.21 -5.17 25.19
C ARG A 13 -22.17 -4.81 23.69
N PRO A 14 -23.26 -4.29 23.09
CA PRO A 14 -23.32 -3.97 21.66
C PRO A 14 -22.24 -2.96 21.23
N GLN A 15 -21.85 -2.07 22.14
CA GLN A 15 -20.77 -1.09 21.95
C GLN A 15 -19.39 -1.76 21.76
N LEU A 16 -19.15 -2.90 22.42
CA LEU A 16 -17.87 -3.64 22.32
C LEU A 16 -17.78 -4.46 21.03
N LYS A 17 -18.92 -4.93 20.51
CA LYS A 17 -19.01 -5.58 19.18
C LYS A 17 -18.76 -4.56 18.06
N ALA A 18 -19.33 -3.37 18.17
CA ALA A 18 -19.07 -2.27 17.23
C ALA A 18 -17.61 -1.81 17.27
N LEU A 19 -17.01 -1.70 18.47
CA LEU A 19 -15.62 -1.29 18.64
C LEU A 19 -14.62 -2.27 18.00
N LEU A 20 -14.84 -3.59 18.13
CA LEU A 20 -13.99 -4.60 17.50
C LEU A 20 -14.09 -4.60 15.97
N ILE A 21 -15.30 -4.40 15.42
CA ILE A 21 -15.51 -4.32 13.96
C ILE A 21 -14.85 -3.05 13.39
N VAL A 22 -14.98 -1.91 14.08
CA VAL A 22 -14.34 -0.65 13.66
C VAL A 22 -12.82 -0.76 13.74
N SER A 23 -12.27 -1.40 14.77
CA SER A 23 -10.81 -1.61 14.90
C SER A 23 -10.23 -2.52 13.81
N VAL A 24 -10.95 -3.60 13.46
CA VAL A 24 -10.54 -4.49 12.37
C VAL A 24 -10.66 -3.80 11.01
N LEU A 25 -11.72 -2.99 10.81
CA LEU A 25 -11.91 -2.20 9.59
C LEU A 25 -10.85 -1.11 9.42
N MET A 26 -10.43 -0.45 10.49
CA MET A 26 -9.43 0.63 10.41
C MET A 26 -8.02 0.12 10.10
N THR A 27 -7.68 -1.07 10.60
CA THR A 27 -6.35 -1.66 10.37
C THR A 27 -6.20 -2.16 8.92
N THR A 28 -7.29 -2.61 8.30
CA THR A 28 -7.26 -3.10 6.91
C THR A 28 -7.27 -1.97 5.88
N ILE A 29 -7.89 -0.82 6.19
CA ILE A 29 -7.88 0.35 5.30
C ILE A 29 -6.44 0.81 5.04
N THR A 30 -5.61 0.94 6.08
CA THR A 30 -4.22 1.43 5.93
C THR A 30 -3.37 0.53 5.03
N GLY A 31 -3.50 -0.80 5.13
CA GLY A 31 -2.77 -1.73 4.28
C GLY A 31 -3.18 -1.70 2.81
N ILE A 32 -4.45 -1.40 2.52
CA ILE A 32 -4.97 -1.28 1.15
C ILE A 32 -4.47 0.01 0.48
N VAL A 33 -4.41 1.13 1.21
CA VAL A 33 -3.98 2.42 0.63
C VAL A 33 -2.53 2.36 0.14
N ASN A 34 -1.62 1.86 0.98
CA ASN A 34 -0.20 1.75 0.63
C ASN A 34 0.07 0.80 -0.55
N GLY A 35 -0.70 -0.29 -0.68
CA GLY A 35 -0.58 -1.21 -1.82
C GLY A 35 -1.11 -0.62 -3.12
N GLN A 36 -2.21 0.14 -3.05
CA GLN A 36 -2.79 0.79 -4.23
C GLN A 36 -1.92 1.91 -4.79
N ASP A 37 -1.25 2.68 -3.93
CA ASP A 37 -0.38 3.78 -4.35
C ASP A 37 0.86 3.27 -5.10
N ALA A 38 1.48 2.17 -4.63
CA ALA A 38 2.61 1.56 -5.32
C ALA A 38 2.22 0.96 -6.69
N VAL A 39 1.02 0.39 -6.82
CA VAL A 39 0.52 -0.13 -8.11
C VAL A 39 0.30 1.01 -9.11
N LYS A 40 -0.37 2.09 -8.69
CA LYS A 40 -0.54 3.29 -9.53
C LYS A 40 0.81 3.90 -9.89
N GLY A 41 1.73 3.95 -8.93
CA GLY A 41 3.09 4.44 -9.10
C GLY A 41 3.87 3.69 -10.17
N LYS A 42 3.78 2.35 -10.18
CA LYS A 42 4.40 1.50 -11.21
C LYS A 42 3.86 1.84 -12.61
N ALA A 43 2.55 2.01 -12.73
CA ALA A 43 1.94 2.36 -14.02
C ALA A 43 2.45 3.73 -14.51
N LEU A 44 2.47 4.73 -13.63
CA LEU A 44 2.99 6.07 -13.95
C LEU A 44 4.48 6.04 -14.30
N TYR A 45 5.29 5.26 -13.57
CA TYR A 45 6.72 5.09 -13.84
C TYR A 45 6.98 4.56 -15.25
N VAL A 46 6.17 3.59 -15.70
CA VAL A 46 6.27 3.01 -17.04
C VAL A 46 5.76 3.98 -18.09
N THR A 47 4.58 4.57 -17.90
CA THR A 47 3.95 5.47 -18.87
C THR A 47 4.77 6.73 -19.13
N ASN A 48 5.47 7.25 -18.11
CA ASN A 48 6.34 8.42 -18.24
C ASN A 48 7.80 8.04 -18.59
N ASN A 49 8.05 6.78 -18.96
CA ASN A 49 9.36 6.29 -19.42
C ASN A 49 10.52 6.53 -18.43
N CYS A 50 10.24 6.58 -17.12
CA CYS A 50 11.26 6.79 -16.10
C CYS A 50 12.34 5.70 -16.15
N GLY A 51 11.94 4.46 -16.48
CA GLY A 51 12.80 3.28 -16.59
C GLY A 51 13.84 3.30 -17.72
N THR A 52 13.73 4.25 -18.65
CA THR A 52 14.69 4.45 -19.74
C THR A 52 15.99 5.06 -19.22
N CYS A 53 15.89 5.99 -18.27
CA CYS A 53 17.05 6.70 -17.72
C CYS A 53 17.41 6.24 -16.31
N HIS A 54 16.44 5.73 -15.56
CA HIS A 54 16.63 5.34 -14.16
C HIS A 54 16.43 3.85 -13.95
N LYS A 55 17.27 3.28 -13.08
CA LYS A 55 17.00 1.99 -12.43
C LYS A 55 16.78 2.24 -10.93
N ILE A 56 16.14 1.27 -10.29
CA ILE A 56 15.78 1.37 -8.87
C ILE A 56 17.01 1.13 -7.99
N ASP A 57 17.84 0.16 -8.36
CA ASP A 57 18.97 -0.35 -7.59
C ASP A 57 20.33 0.22 -8.01
N ARG A 58 20.47 0.62 -9.29
CA ARG A 58 21.75 1.06 -9.85
C ARG A 58 21.63 2.29 -10.72
N GLN A 59 22.76 2.96 -10.91
CA GLN A 59 22.87 4.09 -11.83
C GLN A 59 22.78 3.59 -13.28
N LEU A 60 22.11 4.37 -14.15
CA LEU A 60 22.11 4.15 -15.59
C LEU A 60 22.49 5.45 -16.32
N VAL A 61 21.50 6.29 -16.65
CA VAL A 61 21.74 7.65 -17.15
C VAL A 61 21.64 8.63 -15.98
N GLY A 62 20.55 8.51 -15.22
CA GLY A 62 20.36 9.21 -13.95
C GLY A 62 20.74 8.36 -12.73
N PRO A 63 20.62 8.93 -11.52
CA PRO A 63 20.86 8.24 -10.27
C PRO A 63 19.98 6.98 -10.11
N ALA A 64 20.48 6.06 -9.28
CA ALA A 64 19.66 4.99 -8.73
C ALA A 64 18.55 5.59 -7.86
N LEU A 65 17.29 5.30 -8.19
CA LEU A 65 16.16 5.95 -7.52
C LEU A 65 15.95 5.44 -6.09
N GLY A 66 16.19 4.15 -5.83
CA GLY A 66 16.01 3.54 -4.52
C GLY A 66 16.84 4.22 -3.42
N PRO A 67 18.17 4.34 -3.57
CA PRO A 67 18.99 5.10 -2.64
C PRO A 67 18.51 6.55 -2.51
N MET A 68 18.26 7.26 -3.62
CA MET A 68 17.82 8.66 -3.56
C MET A 68 16.52 8.82 -2.75
N VAL A 69 15.47 8.03 -3.01
CA VAL A 69 14.20 8.18 -2.27
C VAL A 69 14.28 7.76 -0.80
N THR A 70 15.34 7.07 -0.40
CA THR A 70 15.57 6.62 0.98
C THR A 70 16.63 7.43 1.74
N MET A 71 17.42 8.25 1.06
CA MET A 71 18.47 9.11 1.64
C MET A 71 17.96 10.28 2.48
N GLY A 72 16.65 10.38 2.71
CA GLY A 72 16.06 11.39 3.60
C GLY A 72 15.73 12.73 2.94
N HIS A 73 15.72 12.80 1.60
CA HIS A 73 15.17 13.97 0.91
C HIS A 73 13.70 14.18 1.32
N LYS A 74 13.35 15.43 1.60
CA LYS A 74 11.96 15.80 1.91
C LYS A 74 11.06 15.45 0.72
N GLU A 75 9.91 14.85 0.99
CA GLU A 75 9.00 14.40 -0.07
C GLU A 75 8.57 15.57 -0.97
N GLU A 76 8.36 16.76 -0.39
CA GLU A 76 7.98 17.97 -1.11
C GLU A 76 9.09 18.45 -2.07
N TYR A 77 10.35 18.21 -1.71
CA TYR A 77 11.47 18.51 -2.60
C TYR A 77 11.51 17.55 -3.78
N LEU A 78 11.33 16.24 -3.53
CA LEU A 78 11.28 15.22 -4.57
C LEU A 78 10.11 15.46 -5.55
N ILE A 79 8.96 15.91 -5.04
CA ILE A 79 7.81 16.29 -5.88
C ILE A 79 8.20 17.41 -6.84
N ARG A 80 8.76 18.51 -6.34
CA ARG A 80 9.20 19.64 -7.17
C ARG A 80 10.30 19.24 -8.16
N TRP A 81 11.24 18.40 -7.73
CA TRP A 81 12.31 17.89 -8.59
C TRP A 81 11.76 17.06 -9.75
N ILE A 82 10.88 16.11 -9.46
CA ILE A 82 10.31 15.22 -10.47
C ILE A 82 9.42 16.00 -11.43
N GLN A 83 8.62 16.96 -10.96
CA GLN A 83 7.79 17.78 -11.84
C GLN A 83 8.62 18.72 -12.71
N ASN A 84 9.59 19.44 -12.12
CA ASN A 84 10.37 20.45 -12.83
C ASN A 84 11.74 20.71 -12.17
N ASN A 85 12.69 19.79 -12.35
CA ASN A 85 14.08 19.97 -11.93
C ASN A 85 14.75 21.21 -12.55
N GLN A 86 14.38 21.58 -13.78
CA GLN A 86 14.97 22.72 -14.49
C GLN A 86 14.70 24.03 -13.76
N ALA A 87 13.54 24.19 -13.14
CA ALA A 87 13.24 25.36 -12.31
C ALA A 87 14.12 25.44 -11.05
N LEU A 88 14.52 24.31 -10.47
CA LEU A 88 15.42 24.27 -9.32
C LEU A 88 16.87 24.61 -9.74
N ILE A 89 17.31 24.05 -10.86
CA ILE A 89 18.62 24.34 -11.46
C ILE A 89 18.73 25.83 -11.83
N ALA A 90 17.69 26.39 -12.46
CA ALA A 90 17.65 27.81 -12.83
C ALA A 90 17.72 28.74 -11.60
N LYS A 91 17.15 28.31 -10.47
CA LYS A 91 17.25 29.01 -9.18
C LYS A 91 18.59 28.80 -8.47
N LYS A 92 19.50 28.03 -9.05
CA LYS A 92 20.79 27.64 -8.45
C LYS A 92 20.61 27.00 -7.06
N ASP A 93 19.56 26.19 -6.91
CA ASP A 93 19.37 25.41 -5.68
C ASP A 93 20.62 24.52 -5.45
N PRO A 94 21.25 24.55 -4.27
CA PRO A 94 22.53 23.88 -4.05
C PRO A 94 22.47 22.37 -4.29
N GLU A 95 21.39 21.71 -3.84
CA GLU A 95 21.19 20.28 -3.96
C GLU A 95 20.91 19.91 -5.42
N ALA A 96 20.10 20.71 -6.10
CA ALA A 96 19.82 20.55 -7.52
C ALA A 96 21.08 20.68 -8.38
N MET A 97 21.91 21.67 -8.09
CA MET A 97 23.15 21.93 -8.81
C MET A 97 24.18 20.83 -8.59
N GLU A 98 24.29 20.28 -7.38
CA GLU A 98 25.18 19.16 -7.09
C GLU A 98 24.79 17.92 -7.91
N ILE A 99 23.50 17.56 -7.88
CA ILE A 99 22.98 16.44 -8.67
C ILE A 99 23.23 16.70 -10.17
N TYR A 100 22.90 17.89 -10.66
CA TYR A 100 23.06 18.24 -12.07
C TYR A 100 24.52 18.13 -12.54
N GLN A 101 25.48 18.59 -11.73
CA GLN A 101 26.91 18.47 -12.04
C GLN A 101 27.39 17.01 -11.99
N LYS A 102 26.96 16.25 -10.98
CA LYS A 102 27.36 14.85 -10.79
C LYS A 102 26.92 13.92 -11.92
N PHE A 103 25.78 14.21 -12.54
CA PHE A 103 25.23 13.41 -13.64
C PHE A 103 25.44 14.08 -15.00
N ASN A 104 26.62 14.67 -15.23
CA ASN A 104 27.05 15.22 -16.53
C ASN A 104 26.03 16.17 -17.18
N GLN A 105 25.33 16.96 -16.36
CA GLN A 105 24.36 17.95 -16.83
C GLN A 105 23.26 17.35 -17.73
N GLN A 106 22.99 16.05 -17.59
CA GLN A 106 21.99 15.37 -18.39
C GLN A 106 20.59 15.95 -18.10
N PRO A 107 19.85 16.40 -19.12
CA PRO A 107 18.54 17.00 -18.91
C PRO A 107 17.52 15.91 -18.54
N MET A 108 16.82 16.10 -17.43
CA MET A 108 15.61 15.33 -17.10
C MET A 108 14.37 16.10 -17.60
N PRO A 109 13.45 15.46 -18.33
CA PRO A 109 12.25 16.11 -18.85
C PRO A 109 11.43 16.82 -17.77
N VAL A 110 10.64 17.81 -18.18
CA VAL A 110 9.65 18.47 -17.32
C VAL A 110 8.32 17.72 -17.47
N PHE A 111 7.72 17.35 -16.35
CA PHE A 111 6.50 16.54 -16.29
C PHE A 111 5.32 17.39 -15.82
N THR A 112 4.79 18.22 -16.72
CA THR A 112 3.62 19.08 -16.44
C THR A 112 2.32 18.30 -16.26
N ASN A 113 2.31 17.03 -16.66
CA ASN A 113 1.18 16.12 -16.57
C ASN A 113 1.08 15.37 -15.23
N LEU A 114 2.07 15.50 -14.33
CA LEU A 114 2.10 14.79 -13.06
C LEU A 114 1.63 15.69 -11.92
N ALA A 115 0.50 15.34 -11.30
CA ALA A 115 0.06 15.97 -10.07
C ALA A 115 0.93 15.49 -8.88
N ASP A 116 0.88 16.22 -7.77
CA ASP A 116 1.64 15.87 -6.55
C ASP A 116 1.34 14.44 -6.09
N GLN A 117 0.08 14.01 -6.16
CA GLN A 117 -0.32 12.66 -5.79
C GLN A 117 0.25 11.60 -6.76
N ASP A 118 0.36 11.90 -8.04
CA ASP A 118 0.97 11.00 -9.02
C ASP A 118 2.45 10.78 -8.71
N VAL A 119 3.15 11.86 -8.35
CA VAL A 119 4.55 11.77 -7.94
C VAL A 119 4.69 10.98 -6.65
N LYS A 120 3.82 11.20 -5.66
CA LYS A 120 3.80 10.40 -4.42
C LYS A 120 3.59 8.91 -4.70
N ASN A 121 2.68 8.57 -5.61
CA ASN A 121 2.46 7.19 -6.03
C ASN A 121 3.74 6.60 -6.64
N ILE A 122 4.42 7.33 -7.53
CA ILE A 122 5.72 6.90 -8.11
C ILE A 122 6.76 6.70 -7.00
N LEU A 123 6.89 7.62 -6.05
CA LEU A 123 7.81 7.49 -4.93
C LEU A 123 7.48 6.27 -4.06
N ALA A 124 6.20 6.01 -3.80
CA ALA A 124 5.75 4.82 -3.08
C ALA A 124 6.16 3.53 -3.80
N TYR A 125 5.98 3.48 -5.13
CA TYR A 125 6.45 2.36 -5.95
C TYR A 125 7.96 2.15 -5.82
N VAL A 126 8.78 3.20 -6.03
CA VAL A 126 10.24 3.11 -5.95
C VAL A 126 10.69 2.63 -4.57
N ARG A 127 10.11 3.18 -3.49
CA ARG A 127 10.41 2.75 -2.11
C ARG A 127 10.07 1.29 -1.88
N SER A 128 8.88 0.84 -2.30
CA SER A 128 8.46 -0.55 -2.16
C SER A 128 9.37 -1.52 -2.94
N GLU A 129 9.70 -1.16 -4.18
CA GLU A 129 10.49 -2.00 -5.07
C GLU A 129 11.93 -2.08 -4.57
N TYR A 130 12.50 -0.96 -4.11
CA TYR A 130 13.83 -0.94 -3.52
C TYR A 130 13.91 -1.78 -2.25
N LYS A 131 12.89 -1.73 -1.39
CA LYS A 131 12.78 -2.59 -0.21
C LYS A 131 12.78 -4.08 -0.60
N THR A 132 11.99 -4.47 -1.60
CA THR A 132 11.97 -5.87 -2.08
C THR A 132 13.33 -6.32 -2.63
N ILE A 133 14.07 -5.42 -3.30
CA ILE A 133 15.43 -5.72 -3.79
C ILE A 133 16.40 -5.91 -2.61
N GLN A 134 16.34 -5.04 -1.59
CA GLN A 134 17.15 -5.12 -0.37
C GLN A 134 16.92 -6.43 0.40
N GLU A 135 15.68 -6.90 0.45
CA GLU A 135 15.28 -8.15 1.13
C GLU A 135 15.66 -9.42 0.33
N GLY A 136 16.40 -9.29 -0.78
CA GLY A 136 16.82 -10.41 -1.62
C GLY A 136 15.69 -11.04 -2.44
N GLY A 137 14.50 -10.41 -2.44
CA GLY A 137 13.30 -10.90 -3.12
C GLY A 137 13.37 -10.86 -4.65
N ARG A 138 14.38 -10.18 -5.22
CA ARG A 138 14.60 -10.14 -6.67
C ARG A 138 15.99 -10.65 -7.04
N LYS A 139 16.07 -11.91 -7.49
CA LYS A 139 17.18 -12.37 -8.33
C LYS A 139 17.03 -11.70 -9.70
N VAL A 140 17.71 -10.58 -9.93
CA VAL A 140 17.74 -9.94 -11.26
C VAL A 140 18.56 -10.84 -12.20
N PRO A 141 17.98 -11.43 -13.25
CA PRO A 141 18.80 -11.94 -14.34
C PRO A 141 19.37 -10.73 -15.07
N ALA A 142 20.70 -10.63 -15.16
CA ALA A 142 21.28 -9.84 -16.23
C ALA A 142 20.92 -10.55 -17.56
N ALA A 143 19.96 -10.02 -18.31
CA ALA A 143 19.63 -10.57 -19.62
C ALA A 143 19.23 -9.46 -20.62
N PRO A 144 19.62 -9.63 -21.90
CA PRO A 144 19.61 -8.58 -22.91
C PRO A 144 18.20 -8.28 -23.44
N LEU A 145 18.09 -7.15 -24.13
CA LEU A 145 16.95 -6.74 -24.95
C LEU A 145 16.46 -7.89 -25.85
N ASN A 146 15.35 -8.54 -25.51
CA ASN A 146 14.32 -8.90 -26.49
C ASN A 146 12.96 -9.22 -25.85
N LYS A 147 11.95 -9.00 -26.67
CA LYS A 147 10.51 -8.93 -26.45
C LYS A 147 9.85 -10.28 -26.09
N THR A 148 9.26 -10.36 -24.90
CA THR A 148 7.98 -11.05 -24.63
C THR A 148 7.44 -10.62 -23.27
N ARG A 149 6.39 -9.79 -23.25
CA ARG A 149 5.64 -9.44 -22.03
C ARG A 149 4.70 -10.60 -21.71
N ALA A 150 5.11 -11.47 -20.80
CA ALA A 150 4.20 -12.38 -20.11
C ALA A 150 3.48 -11.64 -18.98
N LYS A 151 2.21 -11.99 -18.77
CA LYS A 151 1.31 -11.42 -17.76
C LYS A 151 1.85 -11.65 -16.35
N ASP A 152 2.41 -10.60 -15.74
CA ASP A 152 2.59 -10.51 -14.28
C ASP A 152 1.93 -9.22 -13.77
N GLU A 153 0.60 -9.20 -13.84
CA GLU A 153 -0.26 -8.17 -13.22
C GLU A 153 -1.21 -8.81 -12.19
N SER A 154 -1.02 -10.09 -11.83
CA SER A 154 -2.01 -10.92 -11.13
C SER A 154 -1.70 -11.23 -9.67
N GLU A 155 -0.50 -10.99 -9.16
CA GLU A 155 -0.14 -11.44 -7.80
C GLU A 155 -0.64 -10.46 -6.70
N SER A 156 -0.53 -9.15 -6.92
CA SER A 156 -0.94 -8.15 -5.92
C SER A 156 -2.46 -7.93 -5.85
N SER A 157 -3.15 -8.03 -6.99
CA SER A 157 -4.62 -7.94 -7.04
C SER A 157 -5.25 -9.13 -6.30
N LEU A 158 -4.69 -10.34 -6.47
CA LEU A 158 -5.17 -11.55 -5.81
C LEU A 158 -5.03 -11.43 -4.29
N MET A 159 -3.90 -10.93 -3.78
CA MET A 159 -3.69 -10.71 -2.34
C MET A 159 -4.73 -9.73 -1.75
N VAL A 160 -5.08 -8.65 -2.48
CA VAL A 160 -6.12 -7.71 -2.04
C VAL A 160 -7.51 -8.37 -2.04
N TYR A 161 -7.86 -9.13 -3.08
CA TYR A 161 -9.14 -9.86 -3.13
C TYR A 161 -9.25 -10.95 -2.07
N VAL A 162 -8.15 -11.65 -1.74
CA VAL A 162 -8.10 -12.65 -0.67
C VAL A 162 -8.28 -11.99 0.69
N LEU A 163 -7.63 -10.86 0.96
CA LEU A 163 -7.81 -10.10 2.21
C LEU A 163 -9.25 -9.62 2.38
N LEU A 164 -9.88 -9.09 1.31
CA LEU A 164 -11.28 -8.67 1.32
C LEU A 164 -12.22 -9.86 1.52
N GLY A 165 -11.96 -10.99 0.86
CA GLY A 165 -12.75 -12.22 0.99
C GLY A 165 -12.73 -12.79 2.41
N ILE A 166 -11.56 -12.84 3.05
CA ILE A 166 -11.42 -13.28 4.44
C ILE A 166 -12.19 -12.34 5.38
N ASN A 167 -12.11 -11.02 5.17
CA ASN A 167 -12.84 -10.05 5.99
C ASN A 167 -14.37 -10.18 5.83
N PHE A 168 -14.83 -10.39 4.60
CA PHE A 168 -16.24 -10.63 4.31
C PHE A 168 -16.75 -11.92 4.98
N LEU A 169 -15.93 -12.99 4.97
CA LEU A 169 -16.23 -14.24 5.68
C LEU A 169 -16.38 -14.00 7.18
N PHE A 170 -15.45 -13.27 7.81
CA PHE A 170 -15.55 -12.91 9.23
C PHE A 170 -16.81 -12.08 9.52
N PHE A 171 -17.16 -11.15 8.64
CA PHE A 171 -18.38 -10.34 8.80
C PHE A 171 -19.64 -11.20 8.74
N ILE A 172 -19.73 -12.15 7.80
CA ILE A 172 -20.85 -13.11 7.70
C ILE A 172 -20.96 -13.95 8.97
N VAL A 173 -19.85 -14.50 9.46
CA VAL A 173 -19.84 -15.33 10.68
C VAL A 173 -20.36 -14.53 11.88
N ILE A 174 -19.91 -13.28 12.05
CA ILE A 174 -20.36 -12.39 13.13
C ILE A 174 -21.86 -12.10 13.00
N LEU A 175 -22.37 -11.83 11.79
CA LEU A 175 -23.79 -11.59 11.55
C LEU A 175 -24.64 -12.82 11.87
N LEU A 176 -24.21 -14.02 11.45
CA LEU A 176 -24.90 -15.27 11.72
C LEU A 176 -24.96 -15.57 13.22
N LEU A 177 -23.84 -15.48 13.92
CA LEU A 177 -23.80 -15.67 15.37
C LEU A 177 -24.66 -14.64 16.09
N SER A 178 -24.64 -13.38 15.66
CA SER A 178 -25.50 -12.33 16.22
C SER A 178 -26.98 -12.60 15.99
N ARG A 179 -27.35 -13.12 14.82
CA ARG A 179 -28.73 -13.51 14.51
C ARG A 179 -29.21 -14.69 15.36
N VAL A 180 -28.36 -15.69 15.58
CA VAL A 180 -28.67 -16.85 16.43
C VAL A 180 -28.83 -16.44 17.89
N ILE A 181 -27.91 -15.62 18.42
CA ILE A 181 -28.00 -15.13 19.81
C ILE A 181 -29.30 -14.34 20.02
N THR A 182 -29.64 -13.44 19.10
CA THR A 182 -30.88 -12.64 19.19
C THR A 182 -32.14 -13.50 19.14
N ARG A 183 -32.12 -14.61 18.38
CA ARG A 183 -33.23 -15.57 18.33
C ARG A 183 -33.37 -16.32 19.64
N LEU A 184 -32.26 -16.75 20.22
CA LEU A 184 -32.25 -17.47 21.50
C LEU A 184 -32.73 -16.57 22.65
N GLU A 185 -32.25 -15.33 22.70
CA GLU A 185 -32.71 -14.35 23.69
C GLU A 185 -34.22 -14.07 23.56
N ARG A 186 -34.74 -13.99 22.34
CA ARG A 186 -36.18 -13.79 22.10
C ARG A 186 -37.03 -14.98 22.57
N ILE A 187 -36.55 -16.21 22.40
CA ILE A 187 -37.27 -17.40 22.85
C ILE A 187 -37.24 -17.50 24.38
N LEU A 188 -36.10 -17.25 25.00
CA LEU A 188 -35.95 -17.27 26.46
C LEU A 188 -36.82 -16.20 27.14
N THR A 189 -36.80 -14.96 26.63
CA THR A 189 -37.63 -13.86 27.16
C THR A 189 -39.11 -13.99 26.79
N GLY A 190 -39.43 -14.63 25.66
CA GLY A 190 -40.79 -14.92 25.25
C GLY A 190 -41.45 -15.99 26.13
N ASN A 191 -40.71 -17.02 26.54
CA ASN A 191 -41.21 -18.04 27.46
C ASN A 191 -41.38 -17.51 28.89
N GLU A 192 -40.48 -16.63 29.36
CA GLU A 192 -40.60 -16.02 30.68
C GLU A 192 -41.88 -15.17 30.80
N LYS A 193 -42.25 -14.44 29.74
CA LYS A 193 -43.51 -13.67 29.68
C LYS A 193 -44.77 -14.51 29.53
N ALA A 194 -44.65 -15.74 29.05
CA ALA A 194 -45.78 -16.67 28.95
C ALA A 194 -46.02 -17.45 30.25
N ALA A 195 -45.04 -17.42 31.17
CA ALA A 195 -45.07 -18.10 32.47
C ALA A 195 -45.41 -17.16 33.66
N SER A 196 -45.58 -15.85 33.40
CA SER A 196 -46.04 -14.83 34.36
C SER A 196 -47.47 -14.40 34.06
#